data_AF-A0A4D7DK45-F1
#
_entry.id   AF-A0A4D7DK45-F1
#
_cell.length_a   1.000
_cell.length_b   1.000
_cell.length_c   1.000
_cell.angle_alpha   90.00
_cell.angle_beta   90.00
_cell.angle_gamma   90.00
#
_symmetry.space_group_name_H-M   'P 1'
#
loop_
_entity.id
_entity.type
_entity.pdbx_description
1 polymer ?
#
loop_
_entity_poly.entity_id
_entity_poly.type
_entity_poly.pdbx_seq_one_letter_code
_entity_poly.pdbx_strand_id
1 'polypeptide(L)' 'MASVDVRIVAVDPAIICELRVLKSDLGPGAAELAFSREVTDQELRIVIEQKTGSYRDLILGLAFSKTGLQGD' A
#
# COMPACT_ATOMS: atom_id res chain seq x y z
N MET A 1 -0.35 -13.27 7.34
CA MET A 1 0.94 -13.82 6.83
C MET A 1 0.94 -13.69 5.32
N ALA A 2 1.93 -12.99 4.76
CA ALA A 2 2.06 -12.83 3.31
C ALA A 2 2.21 -14.20 2.62
N SER A 3 1.56 -14.36 1.46
CA SER A 3 1.63 -15.57 0.62
C SER A 3 2.78 -15.53 -0.39
N VAL A 4 3.32 -14.34 -0.65
CA VAL A 4 4.38 -14.07 -1.62
C VAL A 4 5.42 -13.17 -0.96
N ASP A 5 6.70 -13.49 -1.20
CA ASP A 5 7.84 -12.63 -0.91
C ASP A 5 8.36 -12.02 -2.21
N VAL A 6 8.76 -10.74 -2.17
CA VAL A 6 9.21 -10.00 -3.36
C VAL A 6 10.66 -9.62 -3.15
N ARG A 7 11.54 -10.15 -4.01
CA ARG A 7 12.93 -9.70 -4.07
C ARG A 7 13.10 -8.76 -5.25
N ILE A 8 13.48 -7.52 -4.97
CA ILE A 8 13.78 -6.52 -5.99
C ILE A 8 15.28 -6.55 -6.24
N VAL A 9 15.66 -6.76 -7.49
CA VAL A 9 17.04 -6.72 -7.96
C VAL A 9 17.14 -5.62 -9.02
N ALA A 10 17.82 -4.53 -8.68
CA ALA A 10 18.14 -3.48 -9.64
C ALA A 10 19.35 -3.92 -10.47
N VAL A 11 19.15 -4.12 -11.77
CA VAL A 11 20.20 -4.47 -12.74
C VAL A 11 20.13 -3.47 -13.87
N ASP A 12 20.95 -2.41 -13.83
CA ASP A 12 20.97 -1.35 -14.86
C ASP A 12 20.97 -1.94 -16.29
N PRO A 13 19.98 -1.64 -17.16
CA PRO A 13 18.94 -0.59 -17.07
C PRO A 13 17.55 -1.05 -16.57
N ALA A 14 17.43 -2.28 -16.08
CA ALA A 14 16.18 -2.90 -15.65
C ALA A 14 16.04 -2.99 -14.12
N ILE A 15 14.80 -3.03 -13.66
CA ILE A 15 14.45 -3.48 -12.32
C ILE A 15 13.78 -4.84 -12.49
N ILE A 16 14.37 -5.87 -11.88
CA ILE A 16 13.84 -7.24 -11.90
C ILE A 16 13.17 -7.50 -10.55
N CYS A 17 11.89 -7.84 -10.57
CA CYS A 17 11.15 -8.28 -9.39
C CYS A 17 10.98 -9.80 -9.44
N GLU A 18 11.61 -10.50 -8.50
CA GLU A 18 11.42 -11.95 -8.32
C GLU A 18 10.32 -12.20 -7.30
N LEU A 19 9.25 -12.88 -7.73
CA LEU A 19 8.16 -13.32 -6.86
C LEU A 19 8.49 -14.73 -6.33
N ARG A 20 8.59 -14.86 -5.00
CA ARG A 20 8.76 -16.15 -4.33
C ARG A 20 7.47 -16.52 -3.62
N VAL A 21 6.84 -17.59 -4.05
CA VAL A 21 5.63 -18.11 -3.39
C VAL A 21 6.05 -18.79 -2.09
N LEU A 22 5.59 -18.26 -0.95
CA LEU A 22 5.93 -18.78 0.39
C LEU A 22 5.03 -19.95 0.82
N LYS A 23 3.85 -20.07 0.20
CA LYS A 23 2.89 -21.14 0.48
C LYS A 23 2.73 -22.04 -0.73
N SER A 24 3.00 -23.33 -0.56
CA SER A 24 2.97 -24.32 -1.64
C SER A 24 1.56 -24.67 -2.13
N ASP A 25 0.50 -24.10 -1.54
CA ASP A 25 -0.90 -24.30 -1.93
C ASP A 25 -1.31 -23.45 -3.14
N LEU A 26 -0.54 -22.41 -3.47
CA LEU A 26 -0.78 -21.55 -4.62
C LEU A 26 0.17 -21.92 -5.76
N GLY A 27 -0.39 -22.34 -6.90
CA GLY A 27 0.37 -22.46 -8.14
C GLY A 27 0.95 -21.10 -8.57
N PRO A 28 2.05 -21.06 -9.34
CA PRO A 28 2.74 -19.81 -9.70
C PRO A 28 1.82 -18.73 -10.32
N GLY A 29 0.94 -19.11 -11.26
CA GLY A 29 0.01 -18.15 -11.88
C GLY A 29 -1.08 -17.63 -10.93
N ALA A 30 -1.50 -18.43 -9.95
CA ALA A 30 -2.44 -17.97 -8.93
C ALA A 30 -1.76 -16.99 -7.95
N ALA A 31 -0.49 -17.22 -7.62
CA ALA A 31 0.30 -16.33 -6.80
C ALA A 31 0.59 -15.00 -7.51
N GLU A 32 0.91 -15.02 -8.81
CA GLU A 32 1.07 -13.82 -9.64
C GLU A 32 -0.21 -12.98 -9.68
N LEU A 33 -1.36 -13.62 -9.96
CA LEU A 33 -2.64 -12.92 -10.00
C LEU A 33 -3.01 -12.30 -8.64
N ALA A 34 -2.77 -13.03 -7.55
CA ALA A 34 -3.00 -12.53 -6.20
C ALA A 34 -2.10 -11.32 -5.90
N PHE A 35 -0.81 -11.41 -6.24
CA PHE A 35 0.14 -10.32 -6.08
C PHE A 35 -0.25 -9.08 -6.90
N SER A 36 -0.60 -9.26 -8.18
CA SER A 36 -1.03 -8.15 -9.05
C SER A 36 -2.26 -7.41 -8.52
N ARG A 37 -3.23 -8.15 -7.96
CA ARG A 37 -4.40 -7.56 -7.28
C ARG A 37 -4.00 -6.76 -6.05
N GLU A 38 -3.09 -7.29 -5.24
CA GLU A 38 -2.61 -6.60 -4.04
C GLU A 38 -1.88 -5.31 -4.39
N VAL A 39 -0.99 -5.32 -5.38
CA VAL A 39 -0.30 -4.11 -5.87
C VAL A 39 -1.31 -3.08 -6.35
N THR A 40 -2.31 -3.50 -7.12
CA THR A 40 -3.37 -2.60 -7.63
C THR A 40 -4.18 -1.98 -6.48
N ASP A 41 -4.51 -2.75 -5.43
CA ASP A 41 -5.20 -2.24 -4.25
C ASP A 41 -4.33 -1.21 -3.51
N GLN A 42 -3.04 -1.48 -3.36
CA GLN A 42 -2.10 -0.54 -2.72
C GLN A 42 -1.96 0.77 -3.51
N GLU A 43 -1.84 0.69 -4.83
CA GLU A 43 -1.82 1.88 -5.69
C GLU A 43 -3.12 2.69 -5.55
N LEU A 44 -4.28 2.02 -5.54
CA LEU A 44 -5.56 2.69 -5.36
C LEU A 44 -5.63 3.42 -4.01
N ARG A 45 -5.16 2.78 -2.92
CA ARG A 45 -5.09 3.39 -1.59
C ARG A 45 -4.21 4.62 -1.59
N ILE A 46 -2.99 4.53 -2.14
CA ILE A 46 -2.06 5.67 -2.24
C ILE A 46 -2.71 6.83 -2.99
N VAL A 47 -3.36 6.55 -4.13
CA VAL A 47 -4.05 7.58 -4.92
C VAL A 47 -5.20 8.22 -4.13
N ILE A 48 -6.00 7.43 -3.42
CA ILE A 48 -7.09 7.94 -2.58
C ILE A 48 -6.53 8.80 -1.46
N GLU A 49 -5.48 8.35 -0.76
CA GLU A 49 -4.84 9.11 0.32
C GLU A 49 -4.31 10.46 -0.16
N GLN A 50 -3.65 10.48 -1.32
CA GLN A 50 -3.17 11.72 -1.94
C GLN A 50 -4.32 12.65 -2.30
N LYS A 51 -5.37 12.13 -2.95
CA LYS A 51 -6.53 12.94 -3.39
C LYS A 51 -7.37 13.45 -2.22
N THR A 52 -7.42 12.71 -1.11
CA THR A 52 -8.24 13.05 0.06
C THR A 52 -7.48 13.79 1.15
N GLY A 53 -6.15 13.95 1.02
CA GLY A 53 -5.29 14.58 2.01
C GLY A 53 -5.78 15.98 2.45
N SER A 54 -6.05 16.87 1.50
CA SER A 54 -6.49 18.24 1.81
C SER A 54 -7.84 18.30 2.56
N TYR A 55 -8.78 17.44 2.19
CA TYR A 55 -10.08 17.34 2.87
C TYR A 55 -9.91 16.78 4.28
N ARG A 56 -9.07 15.75 4.45
CA ARG A 56 -8.76 15.18 5.76
C ARG A 56 -8.12 16.23 6.67
N ASP A 57 -7.15 16.97 6.16
CA ASP A 57 -6.45 18.01 6.93
C ASP A 57 -7.41 19.14 7.33
N LEU A 58 -8.31 19.56 6.44
CA LEU A 58 -9.36 20.53 6.76
C LEU A 58 -10.30 20.02 7.85
N ILE A 59 -10.78 18.78 7.73
CA ILE A 59 -11.69 18.17 8.72
C ILE A 59 -11.00 18.06 10.07
N LEU A 60 -9.76 17.58 10.12
CA LEU A 60 -8.97 17.48 11.34
C LEU A 60 -8.73 18.87 11.95
N GLY A 61 -8.34 19.85 11.12
CA GLY A 61 -8.17 21.23 11.55
C GLY A 61 -9.44 21.81 12.18
N LEU A 62 -10.61 21.58 11.57
CA LEU A 62 -11.89 22.03 12.11
C LEU A 62 -12.24 21.32 13.43
N ALA A 63 -12.09 19.99 13.48
CA ALA A 63 -12.37 19.20 14.67
C ALA A 63 -11.53 19.66 15.87
N PHE A 64 -10.23 19.87 15.66
CA PHE A 64 -9.31 20.30 16.70
C PHE A 64 -9.28 21.81 16.96
N SER A 65 -9.83 22.65 16.06
CA SER A 65 -9.97 24.10 16.32
C SER A 65 -11.03 24.42 17.37
N LYS A 66 -12.06 23.56 17.51
CA LYS A 66 -13.17 23.76 18.46
C LYS A 66 -12.96 23.04 19.78
N THR A 67 -12.20 21.95 19.78
CA THR A 67 -11.62 21.40 21.01
C THR A 67 -10.38 22.24 21.30
N GLY A 68 -10.58 23.43 21.86
CA GLY A 68 -9.48 24.19 22.42
C GLY A 68 -8.62 23.23 23.23
N LEU A 69 -7.31 23.37 23.09
CA LEU A 69 -6.26 22.81 23.94
C LEU A 69 -6.69 22.87 25.42
N GLN A 70 -7.56 21.95 25.88
CA GLN A 70 -7.95 21.80 27.28
C GLN A 70 -6.85 20.96 27.92
N GLY A 71 -5.65 21.56 27.97
CA GLY A 71 -4.68 21.24 29.00
C GLY A 71 -5.02 22.08 30.22
N ASP A 72 -5.10 21.39 31.36
CA ASP A 72 -4.91 21.83 32.75
C ASP A 72 -5.03 23.33 33.09
#